data_AF-A0A7S4JMW5-F1
#
_entry.id   AF-A0A7S4JMW5-F1
#
_cell.length_a   1.000
_cell.length_b   1.000
_cell.length_c   1.000
_cell.angle_alpha   90.00
_cell.angle_beta   90.00
_cell.angle_gamma   90.00
#
_symmetry.space_group_name_H-M   'P 1'
#
loop_
_entity.id
_entity.type
_entity.pdbx_description
1 polymer ?
#
loop_
_entity_poly.entity_id
_entity_poly.type
_entity_poly.pdbx_seq_one_letter_code
_entity_poly.pdbx_strand_id
1 'polypeptide(L)'
;MSPSAPLAMAAAARAGIPRHPNGTPLPSVVSRLRASSSFSPLLSIVSYNVLAPVYVRPIDKRTGKIQPFAAFENVADDKSHEVLSIEKRGPKLLDILTKCGADAICLQELQLERGSHDDSDGDEEGHADYVLPQWIHPLVEQGGGAYATFLPGQEELRQIAKRNVKVLDVDAAVTCAILYRADRLVPAGLSNDDNPEEKNPRRDEDTNTSLSLCLRGAPGTDLETLDPLVLTSLHLDATDEVKRVGQIARVFRRARTLARIKMHEGLPPLIIAGDMNIEFVQGSCVGAYLQINDEDEAVPSEGDFRRACAVALFLPPGTEPTEKQMEEWQKLYLNAKNTAYDHCIRISRVGTGPTHAGLDREVKSSSEKQVASMSTWSLDHILHTSERFRPVAMWSTLEDDLETAQRTGLPNKKFPSDHIPLGVVLASLPPPVLSNSATDKLVAWMTQLWKCQSEYYEQLQSDLDLQLSSIKARYPDVHLSPSSKQKKHQKPPQEVMDFMRQRRIRFKEVNSVQQKERQDLVDRLSDMERLALQNYFECTAREWVERGQKQ
;
A
#
# COMPACT_ATOMS: atom_id res chain seq x y z
N MET A 1 -33.12 -10.60 -22.14
CA MET A 1 -32.85 -9.28 -21.55
C MET A 1 -31.34 -9.10 -21.56
N SER A 2 -30.81 -8.30 -22.47
CA SER A 2 -29.37 -8.03 -22.55
C SER A 2 -28.91 -7.35 -21.27
N PRO A 3 -27.77 -7.74 -20.66
CA PRO A 3 -27.17 -6.92 -19.62
C PRO A 3 -26.64 -5.67 -20.32
N SER A 4 -27.41 -4.59 -20.19
CA SER A 4 -26.97 -3.25 -20.49
C SER A 4 -25.64 -3.00 -19.79
N ALA A 5 -24.66 -2.49 -20.52
CA ALA A 5 -23.60 -1.68 -19.91
C ALA A 5 -24.26 -0.46 -19.24
N PRO A 6 -23.96 -0.20 -17.96
CA PRO A 6 -23.73 1.20 -17.60
C PRO A 6 -22.58 1.29 -16.58
N LEU A 7 -21.36 1.38 -17.07
CA LEU A 7 -20.18 1.76 -16.27
C LEU A 7 -19.65 3.15 -16.69
N ALA A 8 -20.59 4.07 -16.99
CA ALA A 8 -20.28 5.44 -17.42
C ALA A 8 -20.87 6.53 -16.49
N MET A 9 -21.44 6.20 -15.33
CA MET A 9 -22.14 7.17 -14.48
C MET A 9 -21.64 7.25 -13.02
N ALA A 10 -20.34 7.50 -12.85
CA ALA A 10 -19.80 8.04 -11.59
C ALA A 10 -18.78 9.19 -11.85
N ALA A 11 -19.06 10.04 -12.84
CA ALA A 11 -18.25 11.21 -13.18
C ALA A 11 -18.82 12.54 -12.65
N ALA A 12 -19.79 12.49 -11.73
CA ALA A 12 -20.47 13.67 -11.22
C ALA A 12 -19.99 14.02 -9.81
N ALA A 13 -19.47 15.25 -9.66
CA ALA A 13 -19.18 15.99 -8.42
C ALA A 13 -17.75 15.95 -7.83
N ARG A 14 -16.71 16.24 -8.63
CA ARG A 14 -15.52 16.98 -8.14
C ARG A 14 -15.10 18.00 -9.19
N ALA A 15 -14.94 19.27 -8.80
CA ALA A 15 -14.57 20.36 -9.70
C ALA A 15 -13.40 19.97 -10.63
N GLY A 16 -13.57 20.21 -11.93
CA GLY A 16 -12.75 19.67 -13.01
C GLY A 16 -11.26 19.92 -12.87
N ILE A 17 -10.55 18.98 -12.25
CA ILE A 17 -9.09 18.89 -12.31
C ILE A 17 -8.72 18.86 -13.80
N PRO A 18 -7.91 19.81 -14.29
CA PRO A 18 -7.48 19.83 -15.68
C PRO A 18 -6.86 18.49 -16.08
N ARG A 19 -7.39 17.90 -17.16
CA ARG A 19 -6.82 16.73 -17.81
C ARG A 19 -5.94 17.18 -18.96
N HIS A 20 -4.76 16.58 -19.06
CA HIS A 20 -3.83 16.79 -20.15
C HIS A 20 -3.65 15.48 -20.93
N PRO A 21 -3.40 15.54 -22.26
CA PRO A 21 -3.13 14.34 -23.04
C PRO A 21 -2.05 13.46 -22.38
N ASN A 22 -2.25 12.14 -22.41
CA ASN A 22 -1.27 11.19 -21.88
C ASN A 22 0.13 11.45 -22.47
N GLY A 23 1.15 11.48 -21.61
CA GLY A 23 2.54 11.79 -22.01
C GLY A 23 2.85 13.29 -22.19
N THR A 24 1.92 14.20 -21.89
CA THR A 24 2.22 15.64 -21.85
C THR A 24 3.26 15.95 -20.77
N PRO A 25 4.35 16.68 -21.06
CA PRO A 25 5.36 17.01 -20.06
C PRO A 25 4.78 17.72 -18.83
N LEU A 26 4.88 17.10 -17.65
CA LEU A 26 4.36 17.63 -16.40
C LEU A 26 5.05 18.94 -15.97
N PRO A 27 6.36 19.18 -16.22
CA PRO A 27 6.98 20.48 -15.93
C PRO A 27 6.29 21.66 -16.62
N SER A 28 5.76 21.46 -17.83
CA SER A 28 5.01 22.50 -18.55
C SER A 28 3.66 22.80 -17.90
N VAL A 29 3.04 21.80 -17.29
CA VAL A 29 1.80 21.95 -16.51
C VAL A 29 2.11 22.67 -15.20
N VAL A 30 3.14 22.21 -14.47
CA VAL A 30 3.61 22.83 -13.22
C VAL A 30 3.97 24.30 -13.42
N SER A 31 4.71 24.63 -14.48
CA SER A 31 5.12 26.01 -14.78
C SER A 31 3.90 26.93 -15.02
N ARG A 32 2.88 26.44 -15.74
CA ARG A 32 1.63 27.18 -15.96
C ARG A 32 0.83 27.36 -14.68
N LEU A 33 0.73 26.32 -13.85
CA LEU A 33 0.03 26.38 -12.56
C LEU A 33 0.70 27.34 -11.58
N ARG A 34 2.03 27.44 -11.59
CA ARG A 34 2.76 28.41 -10.76
C ARG A 34 2.55 29.85 -11.18
N ALA A 35 2.50 30.10 -12.49
CA ALA A 35 2.25 31.45 -12.98
C ALA A 35 0.87 32.00 -12.56
N SER A 36 -0.08 31.12 -12.28
CA SER A 36 -1.46 31.49 -11.94
C SER A 36 -1.77 31.48 -10.44
N SER A 37 -0.82 31.18 -9.56
CA SER A 37 -1.12 30.92 -8.15
C SER A 37 0.02 31.19 -7.19
N SER A 38 -0.34 31.46 -5.93
CA SER A 38 0.57 31.50 -4.79
C SER A 38 0.71 30.12 -4.12
N PHE A 39 0.57 29.01 -4.86
CA PHE A 39 0.45 27.69 -4.26
C PHE A 39 1.73 27.21 -3.55
N SER A 40 1.51 26.33 -2.57
CA SER A 40 2.44 25.38 -1.98
C SER A 40 3.34 24.66 -3.00
N PRO A 41 4.43 23.99 -2.58
CA PRO A 41 5.25 23.20 -3.47
C PRO A 41 4.39 22.20 -4.29
N LEU A 42 4.63 22.18 -5.60
CA LEU A 42 3.96 21.32 -6.56
C LEU A 42 4.85 20.12 -6.87
N LEU A 43 4.39 18.93 -6.50
CA LEU A 43 5.07 17.66 -6.70
C LEU A 43 4.40 16.89 -7.84
N SER A 44 5.17 16.46 -8.83
CA SER A 44 4.67 15.65 -9.94
C SER A 44 5.07 14.17 -9.81
N ILE A 45 4.09 13.28 -9.90
CA ILE A 45 4.27 11.84 -9.72
C ILE A 45 3.75 11.12 -10.97
N VAL A 46 4.52 10.15 -11.46
CA VAL A 46 4.09 9.21 -12.50
C VAL A 46 4.11 7.79 -11.96
N SER A 47 3.12 6.98 -12.34
CA SER A 47 3.09 5.54 -12.13
C SER A 47 3.03 4.82 -13.47
N TYR A 48 3.81 3.75 -13.65
CA TYR A 48 3.77 2.99 -14.88
C TYR A 48 4.20 1.52 -14.70
N ASN A 49 3.29 0.59 -14.96
CA ASN A 49 3.63 -0.81 -15.22
C ASN A 49 4.24 -0.93 -16.64
N VAL A 50 5.52 -1.33 -16.73
CA VAL A 50 6.29 -1.30 -17.99
C VAL A 50 6.28 -2.61 -18.77
N LEU A 51 5.53 -3.61 -18.30
CA LEU A 51 5.42 -4.95 -18.87
C LEU A 51 6.78 -5.65 -19.03
N ALA A 52 7.15 -6.42 -18.02
CA ALA A 52 8.43 -7.13 -18.01
C ALA A 52 8.56 -8.06 -19.23
N PRO A 53 9.71 -8.10 -19.94
CA PRO A 53 9.92 -9.02 -21.05
C PRO A 53 9.63 -10.49 -20.73
N VAL A 54 9.96 -10.94 -19.51
CA VAL A 54 9.67 -12.31 -19.04
C VAL A 54 8.17 -12.62 -18.94
N TYR A 55 7.30 -11.61 -18.86
CA TYR A 55 5.85 -11.76 -18.86
C TYR A 55 5.22 -11.56 -20.24
N VAL A 56 6.02 -11.46 -21.30
CA VAL A 56 5.52 -11.41 -22.68
C VAL A 56 5.46 -12.82 -23.26
N ARG A 57 4.23 -13.36 -23.40
CA ARG A 57 3.97 -14.73 -23.87
C ARG A 57 4.80 -15.81 -23.15
N PRO A 58 4.87 -15.79 -21.81
CA PRO A 58 5.66 -16.75 -21.04
C PRO A 58 5.11 -18.16 -21.22
N ILE A 59 6.00 -19.12 -21.45
CA ILE A 59 5.66 -20.54 -21.44
C ILE A 59 5.73 -21.01 -19.98
N ASP A 60 4.59 -21.40 -19.39
CA ASP A 60 4.59 -21.98 -18.05
C ASP A 60 5.18 -23.39 -18.09
N LYS A 61 6.30 -23.61 -17.39
CA LYS A 61 6.99 -24.91 -17.35
C LYS A 61 6.09 -26.09 -17.01
N ARG A 62 5.08 -25.87 -16.17
CA ARG A 62 4.21 -26.93 -15.67
C ARG A 62 3.20 -27.37 -16.72
N THR A 63 2.81 -26.46 -17.62
CA THR A 63 1.76 -26.72 -18.61
C THR A 63 2.28 -26.82 -20.05
N GLY A 64 3.48 -26.30 -20.31
CA GLY A 64 4.05 -26.18 -21.65
C GLY A 64 3.29 -25.22 -22.57
N LYS A 65 2.39 -24.40 -22.02
CA LYS A 65 1.55 -23.46 -22.77
C LYS A 65 1.85 -22.02 -22.37
N ILE A 66 1.57 -21.11 -23.29
CA ILE A 66 1.54 -19.68 -22.97
C ILE A 66 0.48 -19.45 -21.90
N GLN A 67 0.85 -18.74 -20.84
CA GLN A 67 -0.10 -18.36 -19.81
C GLN A 67 -1.20 -17.50 -20.43
N PRO A 68 -2.49 -17.83 -20.24
CA PRO A 68 -3.55 -17.09 -20.90
C PRO A 68 -3.39 -15.58 -20.68
N PHE A 69 -3.37 -15.07 -19.45
CA PHE A 69 -3.31 -13.62 -19.13
C PHE A 69 -2.20 -12.85 -19.87
N ALA A 70 -1.10 -13.52 -20.21
CA ALA A 70 0.05 -12.92 -20.88
C ALA A 70 0.19 -13.30 -22.38
N ALA A 71 -0.88 -13.82 -23.01
CA ALA A 71 -0.83 -14.27 -24.40
C ALA A 71 -0.82 -13.15 -25.45
N PHE A 72 -1.36 -11.96 -25.12
CA PHE A 72 -1.49 -10.82 -26.04
C PHE A 72 -2.10 -11.21 -27.40
N GLU A 73 -3.28 -11.85 -27.35
CA GLU A 73 -4.02 -12.37 -28.51
C GLU A 73 -4.45 -11.24 -29.48
N ASN A 74 -4.51 -10.00 -29.00
CA ASN A 74 -4.75 -8.80 -29.81
C ASN A 74 -3.56 -8.41 -30.71
N VAL A 75 -2.38 -8.97 -30.46
CA VAL A 75 -1.18 -8.75 -31.29
C VAL A 75 -0.99 -9.94 -32.22
N ALA A 76 -1.15 -9.73 -33.53
CA ALA A 76 -0.92 -10.76 -34.53
C ALA A 76 0.53 -11.27 -34.50
N ASP A 77 0.74 -12.57 -34.76
CA ASP A 77 2.05 -13.21 -34.64
C ASP A 77 3.11 -12.59 -35.56
N ASP A 78 2.72 -12.18 -36.77
CA ASP A 78 3.59 -11.49 -37.74
C ASP A 78 4.00 -10.08 -37.28
N LYS A 79 3.28 -9.51 -36.31
CA LYS A 79 3.56 -8.20 -35.69
C LYS A 79 4.14 -8.29 -34.28
N SER A 80 4.23 -9.50 -33.71
CA SER A 80 4.70 -9.74 -32.35
C SER A 80 6.04 -9.08 -32.09
N HIS A 81 7.03 -9.27 -32.98
CA HIS A 81 8.34 -8.64 -32.81
C HIS A 81 8.30 -7.09 -32.88
N GLU A 82 7.40 -6.48 -33.67
CA GLU A 82 7.29 -5.02 -33.77
C GLU A 82 6.69 -4.39 -32.49
N VAL A 83 5.76 -5.11 -31.84
CA VAL A 83 4.96 -4.60 -30.73
C VAL A 83 5.45 -5.06 -29.37
N LEU A 84 5.86 -6.33 -29.24
CA LEU A 84 6.12 -7.01 -27.96
C LEU A 84 7.61 -7.09 -27.58
N SER A 85 8.52 -6.98 -28.54
CA SER A 85 9.97 -7.11 -28.26
C SER A 85 10.50 -5.92 -27.45
N ILE A 86 11.39 -6.19 -26.48
CA ILE A 86 11.96 -5.14 -25.64
C ILE A 86 12.85 -4.18 -26.42
N GLU A 87 13.44 -4.64 -27.52
CA GLU A 87 14.25 -3.84 -28.45
C GLU A 87 13.42 -2.76 -29.16
N LYS A 88 12.11 -3.01 -29.36
CA LYS A 88 11.18 -2.04 -29.93
C LYS A 88 10.41 -1.25 -28.87
N ARG A 89 10.08 -1.88 -27.73
CA ARG A 89 9.36 -1.24 -26.61
C ARG A 89 10.27 -0.31 -25.81
N GLY A 90 11.50 -0.71 -25.50
CA GLY A 90 12.46 0.01 -24.66
C GLY A 90 12.66 1.48 -25.06
N PRO A 91 12.98 1.80 -26.33
CA PRO A 91 13.13 3.19 -26.76
C PRO A 91 11.84 4.02 -26.60
N LYS A 92 10.66 3.41 -26.77
CA LYS A 92 9.37 4.09 -26.57
C LYS A 92 9.07 4.29 -25.09
N LEU A 93 9.38 3.30 -24.25
CA LEU A 93 9.29 3.42 -22.80
C LEU A 93 10.18 4.56 -22.29
N LEU A 94 11.45 4.58 -22.71
CA LEU A 94 12.39 5.65 -22.38
C LEU A 94 11.88 7.03 -22.83
N ASP A 95 11.35 7.14 -24.05
CA ASP A 95 10.79 8.40 -24.56
C ASP A 95 9.62 8.91 -23.70
N ILE A 96 8.69 8.02 -23.32
CA ILE A 96 7.56 8.34 -22.42
C ILE A 96 8.08 8.82 -21.06
N LEU A 97 9.01 8.07 -20.44
CA LEU A 97 9.57 8.38 -19.12
C LEU A 97 10.40 9.67 -19.13
N THR A 98 11.14 9.94 -20.21
CA THR A 98 11.93 11.16 -20.36
C THR A 98 11.03 12.37 -20.54
N LYS A 99 10.02 12.26 -21.42
CA LYS A 99 9.09 13.37 -21.71
C LYS A 99 8.18 13.71 -20.53
N CYS A 100 7.89 12.76 -19.63
CA CYS A 100 7.02 13.04 -18.49
C CYS A 100 7.59 14.14 -17.59
N GLY A 101 8.92 14.16 -17.40
CA GLY A 101 9.63 15.14 -16.57
C GLY A 101 9.13 15.20 -15.12
N ALA A 102 8.57 14.11 -14.60
CA ALA A 102 8.02 14.03 -13.26
C ALA A 102 9.11 14.23 -12.17
N ASP A 103 8.71 14.55 -10.95
CA ASP A 103 9.64 14.62 -9.83
C ASP A 103 9.97 13.23 -9.31
N ALA A 104 9.00 12.34 -9.32
CA ALA A 104 9.22 10.92 -9.09
C ALA A 104 8.38 10.04 -10.03
N ILE A 105 8.92 8.87 -10.34
CA ILE A 105 8.35 7.85 -11.21
C ILE A 105 8.35 6.53 -10.45
N CYS A 106 7.17 5.97 -10.22
CA CYS A 106 6.98 4.63 -9.67
C CYS A 106 6.80 3.64 -10.83
N LEU A 107 7.76 2.75 -11.02
CA LEU A 107 7.68 1.68 -12.01
C LEU A 107 7.25 0.36 -11.37
N GLN A 108 6.45 -0.41 -12.11
CA GLN A 108 6.08 -1.78 -11.81
C GLN A 108 6.52 -2.68 -12.98
N GLU A 109 6.77 -3.95 -12.68
CA GLU A 109 7.29 -4.93 -13.64
C GLU A 109 8.59 -4.51 -14.35
N LEU A 110 9.46 -3.79 -13.64
CA LEU A 110 10.79 -3.51 -14.17
C LEU A 110 11.63 -4.78 -14.09
N GLN A 111 11.98 -5.36 -15.24
CA GLN A 111 12.93 -6.46 -15.33
C GLN A 111 14.37 -5.92 -15.28
N LEU A 112 15.13 -6.36 -14.29
CA LEU A 112 16.55 -6.07 -14.13
C LEU A 112 17.41 -7.06 -14.91
N GLU A 113 18.61 -6.63 -15.27
CA GLU A 113 19.62 -7.44 -15.97
C GLU A 113 20.70 -7.88 -14.98
N ARG A 114 21.37 -9.00 -15.24
CA ARG A 114 22.60 -9.33 -14.51
C ARG A 114 23.73 -8.43 -15.01
N GLY A 115 24.44 -7.80 -14.09
CA GLY A 115 25.66 -7.08 -14.39
C GLY A 115 26.69 -8.01 -15.03
N SER A 116 27.58 -7.45 -15.85
CA SER A 116 28.77 -8.17 -16.29
C SER A 116 29.62 -8.49 -15.06
N HIS A 117 29.88 -9.77 -14.81
CA HIS A 117 30.90 -10.15 -13.85
C HIS A 117 32.23 -9.72 -14.47
N ASP A 118 32.90 -8.72 -13.89
CA ASP A 118 34.31 -8.56 -14.21
C ASP A 118 35.00 -9.81 -13.66
N ASP A 119 35.64 -10.58 -14.55
CA ASP A 119 36.31 -11.87 -14.25
C ASP A 119 37.51 -11.73 -13.29
N SER A 120 37.66 -10.61 -12.58
CA SER A 120 38.88 -10.23 -11.87
C SER A 120 39.00 -10.76 -10.45
N ASP A 121 37.91 -11.18 -9.79
CA ASP A 121 37.97 -11.68 -8.40
C ASP A 121 37.30 -13.05 -8.27
N GLY A 122 38.13 -14.07 -8.03
CA GLY A 122 37.79 -15.49 -8.02
C GLY A 122 36.90 -15.96 -6.86
N ASP A 123 35.80 -15.28 -6.59
CA ASP A 123 34.78 -15.73 -5.65
C ASP A 123 33.94 -16.85 -6.29
N GLU A 124 34.18 -18.10 -5.85
CA GLU A 124 33.70 -19.35 -6.44
C GLU A 124 32.15 -19.53 -6.47
N GLU A 125 31.36 -18.58 -5.97
CA GLU A 125 29.88 -18.57 -6.11
C GLU A 125 29.31 -17.16 -6.38
N GLY A 126 30.10 -16.26 -7.00
CA GLY A 126 29.74 -14.87 -7.29
C GLY A 126 28.49 -14.73 -8.17
N HIS A 127 27.31 -14.59 -7.56
CA HIS A 127 26.12 -14.18 -8.28
C HIS A 127 26.24 -12.71 -8.66
N ALA A 128 26.49 -12.44 -9.96
CA ALA A 128 26.48 -11.08 -10.51
C ALA A 128 25.24 -10.31 -10.06
N ASP A 129 25.45 -9.05 -9.67
CA ASP A 129 24.39 -8.18 -9.16
C ASP A 129 23.37 -7.82 -10.23
N TYR A 130 22.13 -7.59 -9.81
CA TYR A 130 21.07 -7.10 -10.67
C TYR A 130 21.17 -5.60 -10.84
N VAL A 131 21.23 -5.14 -12.09
CA VAL A 131 21.35 -3.74 -12.49
C VAL A 131 20.16 -3.33 -13.35
N LEU A 132 19.96 -2.02 -13.49
CA LEU A 132 18.94 -1.48 -14.39
C LEU A 132 19.19 -1.94 -15.84
N PRO A 133 18.13 -2.21 -16.62
CA PRO A 133 18.30 -2.64 -18.00
C PRO A 133 18.87 -1.53 -18.87
N GLN A 134 19.68 -1.89 -19.88
CA GLN A 134 20.42 -0.91 -20.69
C GLN A 134 19.52 0.19 -21.30
N TRP A 135 18.29 -0.14 -21.69
CA TRP A 135 17.37 0.82 -22.33
C TRP A 135 16.97 2.00 -21.42
N ILE A 136 17.04 1.86 -20.09
CA ILE A 136 16.67 2.93 -19.15
C ILE A 136 17.87 3.77 -18.70
N HIS A 137 19.10 3.32 -18.96
CA HIS A 137 20.33 4.01 -18.55
C HIS A 137 20.39 5.49 -18.94
N PRO A 138 19.95 5.92 -20.14
CA PRO A 138 19.97 7.34 -20.50
C PRO A 138 19.15 8.26 -19.56
N LEU A 139 18.17 7.71 -18.84
CA LEU A 139 17.37 8.45 -17.85
C LEU A 139 18.09 8.65 -16.51
N VAL A 140 19.11 7.85 -16.22
CA VAL A 140 19.76 7.76 -14.89
C VAL A 140 21.26 8.09 -14.91
N GLU A 141 21.98 7.91 -16.02
CA GLU A 141 23.44 8.11 -16.11
C GLU A 141 23.85 9.56 -16.47
N GLN A 142 25.05 9.97 -16.04
CA GLN A 142 25.56 11.35 -16.18
C GLN A 142 25.62 11.83 -17.64
N GLY A 143 25.16 13.08 -17.86
CA GLY A 143 25.09 13.72 -19.19
C GLY A 143 23.66 13.82 -19.74
N GLY A 144 22.72 13.06 -19.17
CA GLY A 144 21.28 13.18 -19.39
C GLY A 144 20.41 12.81 -18.18
N GLY A 145 20.96 12.08 -17.20
CA GLY A 145 20.22 11.53 -16.07
C GLY A 145 19.97 12.49 -14.93
N ALA A 146 18.76 13.08 -14.91
CA ALA A 146 18.26 13.83 -13.76
C ALA A 146 17.79 12.93 -12.61
N TYR A 147 17.65 11.61 -12.84
CA TYR A 147 17.01 10.71 -11.90
C TYR A 147 18.00 9.81 -11.16
N ALA A 148 17.93 9.83 -9.83
CA ALA A 148 18.44 8.77 -8.99
C ALA A 148 17.42 7.63 -8.91
N THR A 149 17.89 6.42 -8.59
CA THR A 149 17.06 5.22 -8.51
C THR A 149 17.09 4.61 -7.12
N PHE A 150 15.96 4.00 -6.76
CA PHE A 150 15.80 3.22 -5.55
C PHE A 150 15.19 1.87 -5.95
N LEU A 151 15.91 0.80 -5.62
CA LEU A 151 15.59 -0.58 -5.95
C LEU A 151 15.56 -1.42 -4.66
N PRO A 152 14.94 -2.62 -4.66
CA PRO A 152 15.18 -3.60 -3.61
C PRO A 152 16.66 -3.99 -3.53
N GLY A 153 17.12 -4.49 -2.38
CA GLY A 153 18.51 -4.93 -2.28
C GLY A 153 18.78 -6.25 -2.98
N GLN A 154 20.04 -6.51 -3.31
CA GLN A 154 20.46 -7.62 -4.17
C GLN A 154 19.99 -9.01 -3.69
N GLU A 155 19.98 -9.27 -2.38
CA GLU A 155 19.50 -10.56 -1.86
C GLU A 155 18.01 -10.81 -2.17
N GLU A 156 17.17 -9.78 -2.10
CA GLU A 156 15.74 -9.89 -2.44
C GLU A 156 15.57 -10.08 -3.96
N LEU A 157 16.36 -9.36 -4.76
CA LEU A 157 16.36 -9.51 -6.22
C LEU A 157 16.76 -10.94 -6.62
N ARG A 158 17.75 -11.54 -5.95
CA ARG A 158 18.11 -12.96 -6.13
C ARG A 158 16.96 -13.90 -5.76
N GLN A 159 16.20 -13.62 -4.71
CA GLN A 159 15.02 -14.42 -4.33
C GLN A 159 13.87 -14.29 -5.34
N ILE A 160 13.66 -13.10 -5.92
CA ILE A 160 12.74 -12.89 -7.04
C ILE A 160 13.16 -13.72 -8.24
N ALA A 161 14.43 -13.60 -8.66
CA ALA A 161 14.95 -14.35 -9.81
C ALA A 161 14.86 -15.86 -9.61
N LYS A 162 15.23 -16.39 -8.43
CA LYS A 162 15.07 -17.82 -8.09
C LYS A 162 13.64 -18.32 -8.28
N ARG A 163 12.62 -17.50 -7.96
CA ARG A 163 11.20 -17.86 -8.22
C ARG A 163 10.88 -17.85 -9.71
N ASN A 164 11.38 -16.87 -10.46
CA ASN A 164 11.19 -16.79 -11.91
C ASN A 164 11.87 -17.96 -12.64
N VAL A 165 13.07 -18.40 -12.23
CA VAL A 165 13.72 -19.61 -12.77
C VAL A 165 12.84 -20.85 -12.56
N LYS A 166 12.23 -20.97 -11.36
CA LYS A 166 11.38 -22.12 -11.02
C LYS A 166 10.10 -22.17 -11.86
N VAL A 167 9.48 -21.03 -12.14
CA VAL A 167 8.17 -20.96 -12.81
C VAL A 167 8.30 -20.79 -14.34
N LEU A 168 9.26 -19.99 -14.79
CA LEU A 168 9.38 -19.47 -16.16
C LEU A 168 10.70 -19.83 -16.87
N ASP A 169 11.66 -20.46 -16.19
CA ASP A 169 13.03 -20.73 -16.72
C ASP A 169 13.89 -19.50 -17.00
N VAL A 170 13.54 -18.35 -16.42
CA VAL A 170 14.25 -17.12 -16.69
C VAL A 170 14.87 -16.60 -15.40
N ASP A 171 16.19 -16.44 -15.44
CA ASP A 171 16.97 -15.86 -14.35
C ASP A 171 16.96 -14.33 -14.44
N ALA A 172 15.80 -13.76 -14.12
CA ALA A 172 15.57 -12.33 -14.13
C ALA A 172 14.80 -11.89 -12.89
N ALA A 173 15.21 -10.77 -12.30
CA ALA A 173 14.47 -10.13 -11.22
C ALA A 173 13.47 -9.12 -11.80
N VAL A 174 12.18 -9.31 -11.55
CA VAL A 174 11.13 -8.36 -11.92
C VAL A 174 10.62 -7.67 -10.66
N THR A 175 10.61 -6.34 -10.64
CA THR A 175 10.37 -5.60 -9.40
C THR A 175 9.68 -4.25 -9.58
N CYS A 176 9.32 -3.63 -8.46
CA CYS A 176 8.98 -2.22 -8.38
C CYS A 176 10.25 -1.37 -8.25
N ALA A 177 10.25 -0.19 -8.86
CA ALA A 177 11.33 0.79 -8.71
C ALA A 177 10.75 2.19 -8.43
N ILE A 178 11.54 3.03 -7.76
CA ILE A 178 11.28 4.46 -7.63
C ILE A 178 12.45 5.21 -8.26
N LEU A 179 12.16 6.01 -9.27
CA LEU A 179 13.11 6.97 -9.85
C LEU A 179 12.70 8.35 -9.37
N TYR A 180 13.64 9.17 -8.92
CA TYR A 180 13.34 10.52 -8.45
C TYR A 180 14.39 11.51 -8.94
N ARG A 181 13.95 12.72 -9.25
CA ARG A 181 14.82 13.80 -9.69
C ARG A 181 15.77 14.23 -8.58
N ALA A 182 17.04 13.82 -8.67
CA ALA A 182 18.04 14.07 -7.63
C ALA A 182 18.36 15.56 -7.48
N ASP A 183 18.08 16.36 -8.51
CA ASP A 183 18.21 17.82 -8.48
C ASP A 183 17.04 18.52 -7.78
N ARG A 184 15.92 17.83 -7.51
CA ARG A 184 14.71 18.40 -6.88
C ARG A 184 14.31 17.70 -5.58
N LEU A 185 14.67 16.44 -5.42
CA LEU A 185 14.32 15.59 -4.30
C LEU A 185 15.56 14.89 -3.76
N VAL A 186 15.60 14.70 -2.44
CA VAL A 186 16.64 13.94 -1.76
C VAL A 186 16.00 12.96 -0.76
N PRO A 187 16.60 11.79 -0.50
CA PRO A 187 16.15 10.90 0.56
C PRO A 187 16.18 11.59 1.94
N ALA A 188 15.13 11.40 2.74
CA ALA A 188 15.03 12.01 4.06
C ALA A 188 15.86 11.25 5.12
N GLY A 189 16.78 11.98 5.77
CA GLY A 189 17.57 11.53 6.92
C GLY A 189 18.64 10.48 6.64
N LEU A 190 19.20 10.44 5.44
CA LEU A 190 20.57 10.00 5.29
C LEU A 190 21.45 11.16 5.75
N SER A 191 22.10 11.04 6.91
CA SER A 191 23.27 11.88 7.15
C SER A 191 24.34 11.45 6.15
N ASN A 192 25.22 12.35 5.71
CA ASN A 192 26.27 12.01 4.73
C ASN A 192 27.20 10.86 5.21
N ASP A 193 27.16 10.53 6.51
CA ASP A 193 27.97 9.49 7.14
C ASP A 193 27.21 8.15 7.35
N ASP A 194 25.89 8.11 7.13
CA ASP A 194 25.11 6.89 7.32
C ASP A 194 25.01 6.11 6.00
N ASN A 195 25.74 4.99 5.90
CA ASN A 195 25.58 4.03 4.82
C ASN A 195 24.10 3.55 4.80
N PRO A 196 23.32 3.84 3.74
CA PRO A 196 21.88 3.52 3.68
C PRO A 196 21.58 2.03 3.83
N GLU A 197 22.56 1.18 3.51
CA GLU A 197 22.39 -0.28 3.48
C GLU A 197 22.40 -0.92 4.87
N GLU A 198 23.18 -0.40 5.83
CA GLU A 198 23.40 -1.08 7.11
C GLU A 198 22.32 -0.84 8.18
N LYS A 199 21.57 0.27 8.09
CA LYS A 199 20.59 0.66 9.14
C LYS A 199 19.14 0.65 8.68
N ASN A 200 18.83 0.06 7.53
CA ASN A 200 17.44 -0.03 7.10
C ASN A 200 16.69 -0.99 8.04
N PRO A 201 15.79 -0.49 8.92
CA PRO A 201 15.16 -1.29 9.97
C PRO A 201 14.51 -2.50 9.33
N ARG A 202 14.93 -3.69 9.80
CA ARG A 202 14.49 -5.04 9.43
C ARG A 202 13.54 -5.02 8.24
N ARG A 203 14.09 -5.22 7.03
CA ARG A 203 13.30 -5.28 5.81
C ARG A 203 12.21 -6.32 6.00
N ASP A 204 10.95 -5.86 6.00
CA ASP A 204 9.79 -6.73 6.06
C ASP A 204 9.87 -7.74 4.90
N GLU A 205 9.44 -8.98 5.15
CA GLU A 205 9.68 -10.17 4.32
C GLU A 205 9.08 -10.15 2.88
N ASP A 206 8.54 -9.04 2.39
CA ASP A 206 7.88 -8.98 1.07
C ASP A 206 8.01 -7.63 0.35
N THR A 207 9.23 -7.28 -0.07
CA THR A 207 9.52 -6.12 -0.93
C THR A 207 9.20 -6.35 -2.41
N ASN A 208 8.79 -7.57 -2.78
CA ASN A 208 8.50 -7.93 -4.17
C ASN A 208 7.35 -7.13 -4.77
N THR A 209 6.39 -6.79 -3.91
CA THR A 209 5.10 -6.22 -4.29
C THR A 209 5.01 -4.75 -3.92
N SER A 210 5.96 -4.22 -3.14
CA SER A 210 5.99 -2.80 -2.78
C SER A 210 7.39 -2.33 -2.42
N LEU A 211 7.73 -1.12 -2.84
CA LEU A 211 8.97 -0.43 -2.50
C LEU A 211 8.63 0.96 -1.96
N SER A 212 9.13 1.30 -0.77
CA SER A 212 8.84 2.59 -0.12
C SER A 212 10.10 3.38 0.21
N LEU A 213 10.11 4.66 -0.16
CA LEU A 213 11.21 5.59 0.05
C LEU A 213 10.69 6.87 0.74
N CYS A 214 11.43 7.37 1.73
CA CYS A 214 11.14 8.67 2.34
C CYS A 214 11.94 9.76 1.60
N LEU A 215 11.25 10.73 1.00
CA LEU A 215 11.81 11.80 0.18
C LEU A 215 11.48 13.16 0.79
N ARG A 216 12.31 14.18 0.52
CA ARG A 216 12.04 15.59 0.82
C ARG A 216 12.55 16.48 -0.31
N GLY A 217 12.16 17.75 -0.30
CA GLY A 217 12.72 18.74 -1.21
C GLY A 217 14.23 18.88 -1.11
N ALA A 218 14.89 19.00 -2.26
CA ALA A 218 16.29 19.39 -2.31
C ALA A 218 16.45 20.88 -1.92
N PRO A 219 17.50 21.26 -1.17
CA PRO A 219 17.77 22.66 -0.84
C PRO A 219 17.94 23.54 -2.08
N GLY A 220 17.46 24.78 -2.04
CA GLY A 220 17.58 25.73 -3.15
C GLY A 220 16.62 25.46 -4.31
N THR A 221 15.67 24.55 -4.13
CA THR A 221 14.64 24.23 -5.14
C THR A 221 13.28 24.74 -4.72
N ASP A 222 12.36 24.78 -5.67
CA ASP A 222 10.94 25.05 -5.44
C ASP A 222 10.21 23.98 -4.60
N LEU A 223 10.86 22.84 -4.34
CA LEU A 223 10.39 21.81 -3.44
C LEU A 223 11.03 21.89 -2.06
N GLU A 224 11.95 22.81 -1.78
CA GLU A 224 12.68 22.87 -0.50
C GLU A 224 11.76 22.86 0.73
N THR A 225 10.57 23.48 0.63
CA THR A 225 9.57 23.52 1.70
C THR A 225 8.64 22.30 1.72
N LEU A 226 8.89 21.29 0.90
CA LEU A 226 8.15 20.03 0.89
C LEU A 226 8.56 19.22 2.12
N ASP A 227 7.61 19.03 3.03
CA ASP A 227 7.79 18.15 4.17
C ASP A 227 8.25 16.75 3.71
N PRO A 228 9.07 16.05 4.52
CA PRO A 228 9.38 14.66 4.25
C PRO A 228 8.11 13.86 3.99
N LEU A 229 8.10 13.05 2.93
CA LEU A 229 6.98 12.23 2.51
C LEU A 229 7.45 10.81 2.22
N VAL A 230 6.58 9.84 2.45
CA VAL A 230 6.79 8.46 2.02
C VAL A 230 6.14 8.27 0.66
N LEU A 231 6.94 7.89 -0.33
CA LEU A 231 6.50 7.48 -1.65
C LEU A 231 6.62 5.96 -1.76
N THR A 232 5.55 5.30 -2.18
CA THR A 232 5.51 3.86 -2.39
C THR A 232 5.19 3.54 -3.84
N SER A 233 6.05 2.75 -4.50
CA SER A 233 5.71 2.02 -5.72
C SER A 233 5.10 0.68 -5.34
N LEU A 234 3.94 0.33 -5.89
CA LEU A 234 3.15 -0.83 -5.48
C LEU A 234 2.75 -1.69 -6.70
N HIS A 235 2.89 -3.01 -6.61
CA HIS A 235 2.31 -3.96 -7.55
C HIS A 235 1.59 -5.07 -6.76
N LEU A 236 0.27 -4.96 -6.67
CA LEU A 236 -0.55 -5.84 -5.85
C LEU A 236 -0.81 -7.20 -6.51
N ASP A 237 -1.14 -8.22 -5.71
CA ASP A 237 -1.50 -9.55 -6.23
C ASP A 237 -2.70 -9.47 -7.19
N ALA A 238 -2.57 -10.06 -8.38
CA ALA A 238 -3.60 -9.99 -9.42
C ALA A 238 -4.85 -10.84 -9.14
N THR A 239 -4.82 -11.75 -8.16
CA THR A 239 -5.80 -12.84 -8.03
C THR A 239 -6.44 -12.97 -6.65
N ASP A 240 -5.88 -12.35 -5.61
CA ASP A 240 -6.30 -12.61 -4.22
C ASP A 240 -6.51 -11.31 -3.44
N GLU A 241 -7.78 -10.96 -3.19
CA GLU A 241 -8.16 -9.80 -2.38
C GLU A 241 -7.53 -9.80 -0.98
N VAL A 242 -7.44 -10.96 -0.32
CA VAL A 242 -6.89 -11.05 1.04
C VAL A 242 -5.43 -10.62 1.03
N LYS A 243 -4.67 -11.06 0.03
CA LYS A 243 -3.27 -10.63 -0.15
C LYS A 243 -3.19 -9.15 -0.47
N ARG A 244 -4.03 -8.62 -1.37
CA ARG A 244 -4.07 -7.18 -1.70
C ARG A 244 -4.32 -6.32 -0.47
N VAL A 245 -5.31 -6.69 0.36
CA VAL A 245 -5.60 -6.03 1.64
C VAL A 245 -4.38 -6.09 2.57
N GLY A 246 -3.75 -7.25 2.70
CA GLY A 246 -2.56 -7.44 3.52
C GLY A 246 -1.33 -6.65 3.02
N GLN A 247 -1.17 -6.49 1.71
CA GLN A 247 -0.10 -5.71 1.09
C GLN A 247 -0.27 -4.21 1.37
N ILE A 248 -1.47 -3.65 1.22
CA ILE A 248 -1.72 -2.23 1.56
C ILE A 248 -1.52 -1.99 3.07
N ALA A 249 -1.96 -2.92 3.92
CA ALA A 249 -1.71 -2.84 5.36
C ALA A 249 -0.20 -2.78 5.68
N ARG A 250 0.63 -3.55 4.95
CA ARG A 250 2.09 -3.49 5.06
C ARG A 250 2.63 -2.11 4.66
N VAL A 251 2.11 -1.51 3.59
CA VAL A 251 2.49 -0.16 3.16
C VAL A 251 2.22 0.86 4.26
N PHE A 252 1.06 0.83 4.91
CA PHE A 252 0.75 1.74 6.03
C PHE A 252 1.69 1.57 7.22
N ARG A 253 1.98 0.33 7.61
CA ARG A 253 2.98 0.05 8.67
C ARG A 253 4.35 0.59 8.28
N ARG A 254 4.80 0.33 7.06
CA ARG A 254 6.10 0.78 6.57
C ARG A 254 6.19 2.31 6.51
N ALA A 255 5.15 2.97 6.03
CA ALA A 255 5.07 4.43 5.99
C ALA A 255 5.20 5.04 7.39
N ARG A 256 4.52 4.47 8.39
CA ARG A 256 4.68 4.92 9.78
C ARG A 256 6.08 4.67 10.33
N THR A 257 6.67 3.50 10.06
CA THR A 257 8.05 3.21 10.49
C THR A 257 9.03 4.22 9.89
N LEU A 258 8.93 4.49 8.59
CA LEU A 258 9.79 5.46 7.91
C LEU A 258 9.57 6.88 8.43
N ALA A 259 8.32 7.27 8.68
CA ALA A 259 8.02 8.58 9.23
C ALA A 259 8.48 8.73 10.67
N ARG A 260 8.30 7.75 11.56
CA ARG A 260 8.77 7.83 12.96
C ARG A 260 10.28 8.04 13.07
N ILE A 261 11.05 7.43 12.17
CA ILE A 261 12.51 7.57 12.17
C ILE A 261 12.94 8.97 11.69
N LYS A 262 12.10 9.67 10.90
CA LYS A 262 12.51 10.81 10.08
C LYS A 262 11.69 12.09 10.27
N MET A 263 10.52 12.00 10.90
CA MET A 263 9.54 13.05 11.09
C MET A 263 9.19 13.07 12.57
N HIS A 264 9.56 14.14 13.27
CA HIS A 264 9.39 14.20 14.71
C HIS A 264 7.91 14.32 15.13
N GLU A 265 7.02 14.83 14.26
CA GLU A 265 5.62 15.09 14.60
C GLU A 265 4.71 15.00 13.35
N GLY A 266 3.50 14.44 13.49
CA GLY A 266 2.45 14.49 12.47
C GLY A 266 2.14 13.20 11.69
N LEU A 267 1.07 13.25 10.89
CA LEU A 267 0.66 12.16 10.01
C LEU A 267 1.68 12.03 8.88
N PRO A 268 2.15 10.82 8.54
CA PRO A 268 3.11 10.64 7.46
C PRO A 268 2.47 11.07 6.14
N PRO A 269 2.98 12.11 5.44
CA PRO A 269 2.56 12.34 4.07
C PRO A 269 2.87 11.08 3.27
N LEU A 270 1.85 10.48 2.68
CA LEU A 270 1.98 9.21 1.99
C LEU A 270 1.39 9.34 0.60
N ILE A 271 2.16 8.88 -0.39
CA ILE A 271 1.73 8.69 -1.76
C ILE A 271 1.99 7.23 -2.11
N ILE A 272 0.96 6.51 -2.55
CA ILE A 272 1.05 5.13 -3.03
C ILE A 272 0.68 5.17 -4.51
N ALA A 273 1.58 4.74 -5.37
CA ALA A 273 1.38 4.75 -6.82
C ALA A 273 1.75 3.39 -7.39
N GLY A 274 0.88 2.84 -8.23
CA GLY A 274 1.20 1.58 -8.90
C GLY A 274 0.01 0.82 -9.46
N ASP A 275 0.33 -0.34 -10.00
CA ASP A 275 -0.64 -1.33 -10.44
C ASP A 275 -1.22 -2.04 -9.21
N MET A 276 -2.48 -1.72 -8.90
CA MET A 276 -3.17 -2.30 -7.76
C MET A 276 -4.02 -3.50 -8.14
N ASN A 277 -4.05 -3.86 -9.43
CA ASN A 277 -4.83 -4.96 -9.97
C ASN A 277 -6.32 -4.94 -9.52
N ILE A 278 -6.91 -3.75 -9.29
CA ILE A 278 -8.28 -3.61 -8.78
C ILE A 278 -8.92 -2.29 -9.20
N GLU A 279 -10.24 -2.24 -9.40
CA GLU A 279 -10.96 -1.04 -9.87
C GLU A 279 -11.53 -0.14 -8.76
N PHE A 280 -11.20 -0.39 -7.48
CA PHE A 280 -11.70 0.36 -6.32
C PHE A 280 -13.23 0.57 -6.31
N VAL A 281 -13.98 -0.44 -6.75
CA VAL A 281 -15.45 -0.40 -6.76
C VAL A 281 -16.02 -0.38 -5.33
N GLN A 282 -17.22 0.19 -5.16
CA GLN A 282 -17.95 0.14 -3.89
C GLN A 282 -18.14 -1.31 -3.44
N GLY A 283 -17.95 -1.56 -2.14
CA GLY A 283 -18.02 -2.90 -1.54
C GLY A 283 -16.74 -3.74 -1.69
N SER A 284 -15.72 -3.27 -2.43
CA SER A 284 -14.41 -3.94 -2.47
C SER A 284 -13.66 -3.78 -1.14
N CYS A 285 -12.91 -4.81 -0.72
CA CYS A 285 -12.20 -4.76 0.56
C CYS A 285 -11.01 -3.79 0.49
N VAL A 286 -10.31 -3.73 -0.66
CA VAL A 286 -9.30 -2.70 -0.91
C VAL A 286 -9.92 -1.30 -0.97
N GLY A 287 -11.12 -1.17 -1.56
CA GLY A 287 -11.89 0.08 -1.57
C GLY A 287 -12.27 0.59 -0.18
N ALA A 288 -12.40 -0.31 0.81
CA ALA A 288 -12.70 0.05 2.19
C ALA A 288 -11.64 0.98 2.82
N TYR A 289 -10.40 0.97 2.32
CA TYR A 289 -9.35 1.89 2.75
C TYR A 289 -9.62 3.35 2.37
N LEU A 290 -10.49 3.62 1.39
CA LEU A 290 -10.85 4.98 0.98
C LEU A 290 -12.00 5.57 1.84
N GLN A 291 -12.78 4.73 2.52
CA GLN A 291 -14.05 5.12 3.16
C GLN A 291 -13.90 5.56 4.63
N ILE A 292 -12.79 6.20 4.97
CA ILE A 292 -12.47 6.55 6.35
C ILE A 292 -13.02 7.95 6.61
N ASN A 293 -14.22 8.01 7.19
CA ASN A 293 -14.81 9.19 7.84
C ASN A 293 -15.39 10.30 6.96
N ASP A 294 -15.67 10.07 5.69
CA ASP A 294 -16.66 10.91 5.01
C ASP A 294 -18.04 10.41 5.46
N GLU A 295 -18.69 11.14 6.37
CA GLU A 295 -20.12 10.93 6.72
C GLU A 295 -21.01 10.99 5.47
N ASP A 296 -20.52 11.63 4.42
CA ASP A 296 -21.17 11.79 3.12
C ASP A 296 -20.93 10.62 2.15
N GLU A 297 -19.96 9.72 2.40
CA GLU A 297 -19.78 8.55 1.54
C GLU A 297 -20.83 7.48 1.86
N ALA A 298 -21.65 7.19 0.85
CA ALA A 298 -22.68 6.16 0.95
C ALA A 298 -22.05 4.82 1.32
N VAL A 299 -22.48 4.27 2.47
CA VAL A 299 -22.19 2.89 2.86
C VAL A 299 -22.58 1.98 1.70
N PRO A 300 -21.69 1.07 1.23
CA PRO A 300 -22.02 0.21 0.11
C PRO A 300 -23.28 -0.60 0.41
N SER A 301 -24.18 -0.68 -0.57
CA SER A 301 -25.37 -1.52 -0.45
C SER A 301 -24.98 -2.99 -0.39
N GLU A 302 -25.87 -3.85 0.11
CA GLU A 302 -25.63 -5.31 0.09
C GLU A 302 -25.36 -5.82 -1.35
N GLY A 303 -26.04 -5.22 -2.34
CA GLY A 303 -25.81 -5.52 -3.75
C GLY A 303 -24.40 -5.16 -4.22
N ASP A 304 -23.84 -4.04 -3.75
CA ASP A 304 -22.45 -3.63 -4.07
C ASP A 304 -21.46 -4.63 -3.47
N PHE A 305 -21.65 -5.01 -2.21
CA PHE A 305 -20.86 -6.03 -1.53
C PHE A 305 -20.87 -7.38 -2.26
N ARG A 306 -22.06 -7.87 -2.63
CA ARG A 306 -22.20 -9.15 -3.35
C ARG A 306 -21.51 -9.11 -4.72
N ARG A 307 -21.65 -8.01 -5.46
CA ARG A 307 -20.97 -7.84 -6.77
C ARG A 307 -19.45 -7.78 -6.62
N ALA A 308 -18.94 -6.97 -5.69
CA ALA A 308 -17.50 -6.86 -5.45
C ALA A 308 -16.89 -8.19 -5.00
N CYS A 309 -17.57 -8.93 -4.13
CA CYS A 309 -17.17 -10.26 -3.69
C CYS A 309 -17.16 -11.27 -4.85
N ALA A 310 -18.20 -11.28 -5.68
CA ALA A 310 -18.29 -12.17 -6.84
C ALA A 310 -17.14 -11.94 -7.85
N VAL A 311 -16.84 -10.67 -8.14
CA VAL A 311 -15.73 -10.29 -9.02
C VAL A 311 -14.39 -10.71 -8.42
N ALA A 312 -14.15 -10.43 -7.14
CA ALA A 312 -12.88 -10.78 -6.50
C ALA A 312 -12.64 -12.28 -6.35
N LEU A 313 -13.71 -13.08 -6.31
CA LEU A 313 -13.65 -14.55 -6.27
C LEU A 313 -13.66 -15.18 -7.67
N PHE A 314 -13.67 -14.37 -8.75
CA PHE A 314 -13.78 -14.82 -10.14
C PHE A 314 -14.96 -15.80 -10.35
N LEU A 315 -16.11 -15.50 -9.73
CA LEU A 315 -17.30 -16.34 -9.89
C LEU A 315 -17.85 -16.24 -11.32
N PRO A 316 -18.35 -17.35 -11.90
CA PRO A 316 -18.94 -17.30 -13.24
C PRO A 316 -20.09 -16.28 -13.33
N PRO A 317 -20.29 -15.62 -14.50
CA PRO A 317 -21.38 -14.67 -14.67
C PRO A 317 -22.74 -15.24 -14.25
N GLY A 318 -23.46 -14.48 -13.42
CA GLY A 318 -24.76 -14.89 -12.86
C GLY A 318 -24.69 -15.80 -11.62
N THR A 319 -23.49 -16.12 -11.13
CA THR A 319 -23.30 -16.85 -9.87
C THR A 319 -23.15 -15.87 -8.71
N GLU A 320 -23.92 -16.07 -7.65
CA GLU A 320 -23.83 -15.25 -6.43
C GLU A 320 -22.87 -15.87 -5.40
N PRO A 321 -22.17 -15.05 -4.59
CA PRO A 321 -21.40 -15.55 -3.46
C PRO A 321 -22.30 -16.23 -2.43
N THR A 322 -21.81 -17.31 -1.83
CA THR A 322 -22.46 -17.97 -0.70
C THR A 322 -22.47 -17.09 0.55
N GLU A 323 -23.39 -17.34 1.48
CA GLU A 323 -23.44 -16.59 2.75
C GLU A 323 -22.14 -16.67 3.55
N LYS A 324 -21.47 -17.83 3.57
CA LYS A 324 -20.16 -17.98 4.21
C LYS A 324 -19.10 -17.09 3.56
N GLN A 325 -19.07 -17.02 2.23
CA GLN A 325 -18.16 -16.12 1.50
C GLN A 325 -18.46 -14.66 1.81
N MET A 326 -19.74 -14.29 1.93
CA MET A 326 -20.15 -12.94 2.32
C MET A 326 -19.72 -12.59 3.75
N GLU A 327 -19.83 -13.52 4.71
CA GLU A 327 -19.32 -13.31 6.08
C GLU A 327 -17.80 -13.10 6.11
N GLU A 328 -17.05 -13.90 5.35
CA GLU A 328 -15.59 -13.76 5.22
C GLU A 328 -15.22 -12.43 4.56
N TRP A 329 -15.95 -12.04 3.52
CA TRP A 329 -15.79 -10.78 2.82
C TRP A 329 -16.06 -9.57 3.72
N GLN A 330 -17.14 -9.59 4.50
CA GLN A 330 -17.45 -8.54 5.48
C GLN A 330 -16.35 -8.41 6.54
N LYS A 331 -15.82 -9.54 7.05
CA LYS A 331 -14.69 -9.53 8.00
C LYS A 331 -13.44 -8.91 7.37
N LEU A 332 -13.13 -9.26 6.12
CA LEU A 332 -11.98 -8.71 5.40
C LEU A 332 -12.14 -7.20 5.15
N TYR A 333 -13.34 -6.78 4.75
CA TYR A 333 -13.70 -5.38 4.54
C TYR A 333 -13.53 -4.54 5.81
N LEU A 334 -14.09 -5.02 6.93
CA LEU A 334 -13.95 -4.36 8.23
C LEU A 334 -12.49 -4.33 8.68
N ASN A 335 -11.72 -5.40 8.41
CA ASN A 335 -10.30 -5.42 8.72
C ASN A 335 -9.52 -4.35 7.93
N ALA A 336 -9.80 -4.17 6.63
CA ALA A 336 -9.19 -3.11 5.83
C ALA A 336 -9.55 -1.71 6.38
N LYS A 337 -10.84 -1.45 6.62
CA LYS A 337 -11.31 -0.17 7.20
C LYS A 337 -10.63 0.12 8.55
N ASN A 338 -10.63 -0.87 9.46
CA ASN A 338 -10.03 -0.74 10.78
C ASN A 338 -8.50 -0.55 10.70
N THR A 339 -7.83 -1.18 9.75
CA THR A 339 -6.37 -1.04 9.60
C THR A 339 -5.99 0.41 9.32
N ALA A 340 -6.70 1.09 8.43
CA ALA A 340 -6.38 2.49 8.14
C ALA A 340 -6.77 3.44 9.27
N TYR A 341 -7.90 3.15 9.95
CA TYR A 341 -8.29 3.82 11.18
C TYR A 341 -7.20 3.70 12.27
N ASP A 342 -6.72 2.48 12.51
CA ASP A 342 -5.68 2.14 13.48
C ASP A 342 -4.36 2.86 13.16
N HIS A 343 -4.03 3.03 11.88
CA HIS A 343 -2.87 3.78 11.43
C HIS A 343 -3.08 5.30 11.33
N CYS A 344 -4.32 5.78 11.52
CA CYS A 344 -4.73 7.18 11.36
C CYS A 344 -4.43 7.75 9.97
N ILE A 345 -4.41 6.91 8.92
CA ILE A 345 -4.10 7.35 7.56
C ILE A 345 -5.41 7.54 6.81
N ARG A 346 -5.70 8.77 6.38
CA ARG A 346 -6.81 9.07 5.46
C ARG A 346 -6.29 9.14 4.04
N ILE A 347 -6.52 8.10 3.26
CA ILE A 347 -6.13 8.11 1.85
C ILE A 347 -7.29 8.51 0.94
N SER A 348 -6.98 9.24 -0.12
CA SER A 348 -7.87 9.51 -1.25
C SER A 348 -7.24 9.03 -2.54
N ARG A 349 -8.09 8.67 -3.49
CA ARG A 349 -7.69 8.23 -4.84
C ARG A 349 -7.75 9.41 -5.80
N VAL A 350 -6.75 9.53 -6.68
CA VAL A 350 -6.81 10.41 -7.84
C VAL A 350 -7.85 9.83 -8.82
N GLY A 351 -8.81 10.64 -9.26
CA GLY A 351 -9.92 10.19 -10.12
C GLY A 351 -9.50 9.95 -11.57
N THR A 352 -8.82 8.82 -11.82
CA THR A 352 -8.39 8.35 -13.15
C THR A 352 -9.39 7.38 -13.77
N GLY A 353 -9.40 7.29 -15.10
CA GLY A 353 -10.14 6.30 -15.87
C GLY A 353 -9.30 5.03 -16.16
N PRO A 354 -9.71 4.22 -17.14
CA PRO A 354 -9.07 2.95 -17.43
C PRO A 354 -7.64 3.09 -17.96
N THR A 355 -6.74 2.25 -17.46
CA THR A 355 -5.32 2.24 -17.84
C THR A 355 -4.90 0.98 -18.59
N HIS A 356 -5.74 -0.05 -18.57
CA HIS A 356 -5.52 -1.33 -19.25
C HIS A 356 -6.65 -1.58 -20.25
N ALA A 357 -6.32 -2.17 -21.41
CA ALA A 357 -7.30 -2.58 -22.42
C ALA A 357 -6.87 -3.87 -23.14
N GLY A 358 -7.78 -4.82 -23.27
CA GLY A 358 -7.49 -6.13 -23.83
C GLY A 358 -8.75 -6.92 -24.14
N LEU A 359 -8.59 -8.08 -24.80
CA LEU A 359 -9.71 -8.93 -25.15
C LEU A 359 -10.38 -9.50 -23.88
N ASP A 360 -11.69 -9.32 -23.79
CA ASP A 360 -12.47 -9.92 -22.71
C ASP A 360 -12.50 -11.44 -22.85
N ARG A 361 -11.99 -12.14 -21.84
CA ARG A 361 -11.93 -13.61 -21.87
C ARG A 361 -13.08 -14.29 -21.18
N GLU A 362 -13.86 -13.54 -20.40
CA GLU A 362 -15.04 -14.06 -19.73
C GLU A 362 -16.21 -14.19 -20.71
N VAL A 363 -16.19 -13.42 -21.81
CA VAL A 363 -17.19 -13.45 -22.89
C VAL A 363 -16.89 -14.54 -23.94
N LYS A 364 -16.41 -15.72 -23.52
CA LYS A 364 -16.38 -16.91 -24.40
C LYS A 364 -17.75 -17.62 -24.38
N SER A 365 -18.82 -16.90 -24.71
CA SER A 365 -20.16 -17.49 -24.83
C SER A 365 -20.33 -18.16 -26.20
N SER A 366 -20.17 -19.49 -26.21
CA SER A 366 -20.95 -20.55 -26.88
C SER A 366 -21.60 -20.38 -28.28
N SER A 367 -21.54 -19.25 -28.97
CA SER A 367 -22.03 -19.08 -30.34
C SER A 367 -20.95 -18.50 -31.24
N GLU A 368 -20.50 -19.32 -32.20
CA GLU A 368 -19.54 -18.97 -33.23
C GLU A 368 -19.89 -17.63 -33.92
N LYS A 369 -18.91 -16.73 -34.03
CA LYS A 369 -18.88 -15.43 -34.77
C LYS A 369 -19.14 -14.12 -34.02
N GLN A 370 -19.14 -14.07 -32.70
CA GLN A 370 -19.05 -12.75 -32.04
C GLN A 370 -17.61 -12.22 -32.16
N VAL A 371 -17.45 -11.06 -32.81
CA VAL A 371 -16.15 -10.34 -32.85
C VAL A 371 -15.77 -10.02 -31.41
N ALA A 372 -14.63 -10.52 -30.96
CA ALA A 372 -14.17 -10.30 -29.60
C ALA A 372 -14.04 -8.79 -29.34
N SER A 373 -14.76 -8.28 -28.33
CA SER A 373 -14.69 -6.87 -27.93
C SER A 373 -13.54 -6.63 -26.97
N MET A 374 -12.89 -5.47 -27.10
CA MET A 374 -11.96 -5.00 -26.09
C MET A 374 -12.73 -4.56 -24.84
N SER A 375 -12.26 -5.00 -23.69
CA SER A 375 -12.67 -4.51 -22.38
C SER A 375 -11.55 -3.62 -21.83
N THR A 376 -11.92 -2.69 -20.95
CA THR A 376 -11.00 -1.74 -20.32
C THR A 376 -11.14 -1.81 -18.82
N TRP A 377 -10.03 -1.66 -18.10
CA TRP A 377 -10.00 -1.74 -16.64
C TRP A 377 -9.17 -0.61 -16.05
N SER A 378 -9.56 -0.15 -14.87
CA SER A 378 -8.80 0.83 -14.08
C SER A 378 -7.96 0.10 -13.03
N LEU A 379 -6.77 -0.38 -13.41
CA LEU A 379 -5.93 -1.22 -12.54
C LEU A 379 -4.83 -0.43 -11.84
N ASP A 380 -4.34 0.63 -12.46
CA ASP A 380 -3.35 1.53 -11.89
C ASP A 380 -4.01 2.66 -11.12
N HIS A 381 -3.45 2.99 -9.96
CA HIS A 381 -3.98 4.06 -9.12
C HIS A 381 -2.86 4.87 -8.48
N ILE A 382 -3.19 6.13 -8.17
CA ILE A 382 -2.40 6.97 -7.27
C ILE A 382 -3.29 7.32 -6.08
N LEU A 383 -2.87 6.87 -4.90
CA LEU A 383 -3.48 7.18 -3.61
C LEU A 383 -2.59 8.19 -2.88
N HIS A 384 -3.21 9.11 -2.16
CA HIS A 384 -2.48 10.12 -1.39
C HIS A 384 -3.20 10.43 -0.08
N THR A 385 -2.47 10.83 0.95
CA THR A 385 -3.06 11.42 2.16
C THR A 385 -3.75 12.74 1.84
N SER A 386 -5.08 12.81 1.93
CA SER A 386 -5.87 13.92 1.40
C SER A 386 -5.73 15.22 2.19
N GLU A 387 -5.35 15.11 3.46
CA GLU A 387 -5.02 16.21 4.35
C GLU A 387 -3.63 16.80 4.07
N ARG A 388 -2.76 16.11 3.30
CA ARG A 388 -1.40 16.56 2.96
C ARG A 388 -1.22 16.88 1.49
N PHE A 389 -2.07 16.36 0.61
CA PHE A 389 -1.94 16.55 -0.82
C PHE A 389 -3.29 16.79 -1.48
N ARG A 390 -3.30 17.72 -2.43
CA ARG A 390 -4.46 17.97 -3.29
C ARG A 390 -4.05 17.84 -4.76
N PRO A 391 -4.69 16.96 -5.54
CA PRO A 391 -4.47 16.89 -6.99
C PRO A 391 -4.90 18.20 -7.66
N VAL A 392 -4.01 18.77 -8.48
CA VAL A 392 -4.25 20.03 -9.21
C VAL A 392 -4.20 19.88 -10.73
N ALA A 393 -3.60 18.81 -11.24
CA ALA A 393 -3.66 18.41 -12.64
C ALA A 393 -3.38 16.91 -12.76
N MET A 394 -3.86 16.29 -13.84
CA MET A 394 -3.57 14.90 -14.14
C MET A 394 -3.54 14.63 -15.65
N TRP A 395 -2.96 13.51 -16.04
CA TRP A 395 -3.09 13.01 -17.40
C TRP A 395 -4.45 12.35 -17.62
N SER A 396 -4.96 12.45 -18.84
CA SER A 396 -6.06 11.61 -19.27
C SER A 396 -5.60 10.17 -19.50
N THR A 397 -6.57 9.28 -19.37
CA THR A 397 -6.39 7.84 -19.52
C THR A 397 -7.11 7.35 -20.79
N LEU A 398 -7.46 6.06 -20.88
CA LEU A 398 -7.99 5.48 -22.12
C LEU A 398 -9.37 6.01 -22.53
N GLU A 399 -10.07 6.74 -21.66
CA GLU A 399 -11.30 7.45 -22.03
C GLU A 399 -11.09 8.48 -23.16
N ASP A 400 -9.87 9.00 -23.31
CA ASP A 400 -9.49 9.94 -24.39
C ASP A 400 -8.85 9.24 -25.60
N ASP A 401 -8.72 7.91 -25.59
CA ASP A 401 -8.16 7.10 -26.68
C ASP A 401 -9.09 5.92 -27.04
N LEU A 402 -10.24 6.26 -27.62
CA LEU A 402 -11.27 5.29 -28.00
C LEU A 402 -10.78 4.23 -29.00
N GLU A 403 -9.83 4.58 -29.87
CA GLU A 403 -9.24 3.61 -30.81
C GLU A 403 -8.52 2.50 -30.06
N THR A 404 -7.67 2.86 -29.09
CA THR A 404 -6.99 1.89 -28.24
C THR A 404 -7.97 1.13 -27.36
N ALA A 405 -8.85 1.85 -26.67
CA ALA A 405 -9.79 1.28 -25.71
C ALA A 405 -10.77 0.27 -26.34
N GLN A 406 -11.23 0.52 -27.57
CA GLN A 406 -12.33 -0.25 -28.17
C GLN A 406 -11.90 -1.17 -29.31
N ARG A 407 -10.77 -0.92 -29.97
CA ARG A 407 -10.41 -1.61 -31.22
C ARG A 407 -9.10 -2.36 -31.16
N THR A 408 -8.01 -1.74 -30.69
CA THR A 408 -6.68 -2.35 -30.79
C THR A 408 -6.24 -3.04 -29.50
N GLY A 409 -6.71 -2.57 -28.34
CA GLY A 409 -6.19 -2.98 -27.05
C GLY A 409 -4.72 -2.56 -26.85
N LEU A 410 -4.12 -3.07 -25.77
CA LEU A 410 -2.73 -2.87 -25.38
C LEU A 410 -2.00 -4.23 -25.24
N PRO A 411 -0.66 -4.27 -25.37
CA PRO A 411 0.19 -3.25 -25.96
C PRO A 411 -0.10 -3.10 -27.46
N ASN A 412 0.32 -1.98 -28.06
CA ASN A 412 0.14 -1.74 -29.49
C ASN A 412 1.28 -0.88 -30.06
N LYS A 413 1.16 -0.42 -31.32
CA LYS A 413 2.22 0.39 -31.96
C LYS A 413 2.49 1.72 -31.24
N LYS A 414 1.46 2.30 -30.63
CA LYS A 414 1.50 3.57 -29.89
C LYS A 414 2.00 3.37 -28.46
N PHE A 415 1.47 2.37 -27.75
CA PHE A 415 1.77 2.13 -26.34
C PHE A 415 2.59 0.84 -26.14
N PRO A 416 3.81 0.95 -25.57
CA PRO A 416 4.76 -0.16 -25.44
C PRO A 416 4.55 -1.03 -24.19
N SER A 417 3.43 -0.89 -23.49
CA SER A 417 3.02 -1.71 -22.34
C SER A 417 1.53 -2.04 -22.48
N ASP A 418 1.07 -3.09 -21.81
CA ASP A 418 -0.35 -3.40 -21.64
C ASP A 418 -1.07 -2.39 -20.72
N HIS A 419 -0.30 -1.54 -20.04
CA HIS A 419 -0.78 -0.38 -19.31
C HIS A 419 -0.41 0.94 -20.01
N ILE A 420 -1.16 2.00 -19.74
CA ILE A 420 -0.73 3.39 -20.01
C ILE A 420 -0.25 4.06 -18.71
N PRO A 421 0.70 4.99 -18.76
CA PRO A 421 1.20 5.63 -17.55
C PRO A 421 0.15 6.58 -16.96
N LEU A 422 0.11 6.66 -15.62
CA LEU A 422 -0.64 7.65 -14.87
C LEU A 422 0.27 8.79 -14.44
N GLY A 423 -0.15 10.04 -14.65
CA GLY A 423 0.57 11.22 -14.20
C GLY A 423 -0.32 12.16 -13.41
N VAL A 424 0.17 12.67 -12.27
CA VAL A 424 -0.53 13.64 -11.42
C VAL A 424 0.41 14.73 -10.95
N VAL A 425 -0.12 15.95 -10.81
CA VAL A 425 0.53 17.04 -10.06
C VAL A 425 -0.26 17.26 -8.77
N LEU A 426 0.44 17.17 -7.64
CA LEU A 426 -0.09 17.35 -6.30
C LEU A 426 0.42 18.67 -5.72
N ALA A 427 -0.48 19.49 -5.20
CA ALA A 427 -0.11 20.58 -4.32
C ALA A 427 0.02 20.04 -2.89
N SER A 428 1.18 20.29 -2.26
CA SER A 428 1.36 19.99 -0.84
C SER A 428 0.49 20.90 0.03
N LEU A 429 -0.05 20.37 1.12
CA LEU A 429 -0.79 21.12 2.11
C LEU A 429 0.01 21.15 3.41
N PRO A 430 -0.08 22.26 4.19
CA PRO A 430 0.52 22.30 5.52
C PRO A 430 0.06 21.10 6.36
N PRO A 431 0.94 20.56 7.24
CA PRO A 431 0.55 19.46 8.11
C PRO A 431 -0.64 19.87 8.97
N PRO A 432 -1.64 18.98 9.16
CA PRO A 432 -2.64 19.21 10.18
C PRO A 432 -1.93 19.20 11.55
N VAL A 433 -2.18 20.22 12.36
CA VAL A 433 -1.60 20.35 13.69
C VAL A 433 -2.72 20.34 14.72
N LEU A 434 -2.56 19.53 15.76
CA LEU A 434 -3.45 19.55 16.90
C LEU A 434 -3.17 20.82 17.71
N SER A 435 -4.18 21.65 17.96
CA SER A 435 -3.98 22.87 18.76
C SER A 435 -3.45 22.54 20.16
N ASN A 436 -2.67 23.44 20.77
CA ASN A 436 -2.18 23.26 22.14
C ASN A 436 -3.32 22.98 23.13
N SER A 437 -4.44 23.71 23.02
CA SER A 437 -5.61 23.49 23.88
C SER A 437 -6.24 22.10 23.71
N ALA A 438 -6.29 21.57 22.47
CA ALA A 438 -6.79 20.22 22.23
C ALA A 438 -5.81 19.17 22.76
N THR A 439 -4.51 19.43 22.63
CA THR A 439 -3.44 18.57 23.19
C THR A 439 -3.53 18.51 24.72
N ASP A 440 -3.65 19.66 25.39
CA ASP A 440 -3.80 19.73 26.85
C ASP A 440 -5.06 19.00 27.34
N LYS A 441 -6.17 19.13 26.60
CA LYS A 441 -7.41 18.40 26.89
C LYS A 441 -7.23 16.90 26.76
N LEU A 442 -6.59 16.43 25.70
CA LEU A 442 -6.29 15.03 25.48
C LEU A 442 -5.43 14.46 26.61
N VAL A 443 -4.33 15.15 26.96
CA VAL A 443 -3.45 14.76 28.07
C VAL A 443 -4.21 14.73 29.40
N ALA A 444 -5.09 15.70 29.66
CA ALA A 444 -5.90 15.73 30.88
C ALA A 444 -6.89 14.54 30.96
N TRP A 445 -7.59 14.22 29.87
CA TRP A 445 -8.49 13.06 29.81
C TRP A 445 -7.74 11.75 30.02
N MET A 446 -6.59 11.58 29.38
CA MET A 446 -5.76 10.39 29.56
C MET A 446 -5.28 10.25 31.00
N THR A 447 -4.77 11.35 31.57
CA THR A 447 -4.32 11.39 32.98
C THR A 447 -5.45 11.01 33.94
N GLN A 448 -6.65 11.54 33.71
CA GLN A 448 -7.82 11.23 34.52
C GLN A 448 -8.24 9.75 34.38
N LEU A 449 -8.32 9.24 33.15
CA LEU A 449 -8.68 7.85 32.88
C LEU A 449 -7.72 6.91 33.61
N TRP A 450 -6.42 7.16 33.52
CA TRP A 450 -5.43 6.35 34.21
C TRP A 450 -5.52 6.41 35.71
N LYS A 451 -5.69 7.60 36.26
CA LYS A 451 -5.88 7.74 37.71
C LYS A 451 -7.04 6.84 38.17
N CYS A 452 -8.18 6.89 37.50
CA CYS A 452 -9.32 6.03 37.81
C CYS A 452 -9.01 4.54 37.64
N GLN A 453 -8.32 4.14 36.56
CA GLN A 453 -7.96 2.76 36.31
C GLN A 453 -6.96 2.20 37.33
N SER A 454 -5.97 3.00 37.73
CA SER A 454 -4.98 2.67 38.76
C SER A 454 -5.61 2.55 40.14
N GLU A 455 -6.43 3.53 40.55
CA GLU A 455 -7.15 3.49 41.83
C GLU A 455 -8.04 2.24 41.95
N TYR A 456 -8.74 1.89 40.87
CA TYR A 456 -9.59 0.69 40.84
C TYR A 456 -8.78 -0.61 40.91
N TYR A 457 -7.63 -0.67 40.22
CA TYR A 457 -6.72 -1.81 40.27
C TYR A 457 -6.11 -1.99 41.67
N GLU A 458 -5.63 -0.91 42.28
CA GLU A 458 -5.08 -0.90 43.64
C GLU A 458 -6.13 -1.34 44.67
N GLN A 459 -7.37 -0.85 44.55
CA GLN A 459 -8.47 -1.27 45.42
C GLN A 459 -8.74 -2.78 45.28
N LEU A 460 -8.84 -3.30 44.06
CA LEU A 460 -9.04 -4.73 43.83
C LEU A 460 -7.88 -5.56 44.39
N GLN A 461 -6.64 -5.11 44.18
CA GLN A 461 -5.44 -5.80 44.69
C GLN A 461 -5.43 -5.81 46.22
N SER A 462 -5.76 -4.70 46.86
CA SER A 462 -5.93 -4.60 48.32
C SER A 462 -7.02 -5.55 48.85
N ASP A 463 -8.19 -5.58 48.22
CA ASP A 463 -9.29 -6.47 48.60
C ASP A 463 -8.88 -7.96 48.48
N LEU A 464 -8.17 -8.30 47.41
CA LEU A 464 -7.66 -9.66 47.19
C LEU A 464 -6.55 -10.02 48.16
N ASP A 465 -5.69 -9.09 48.54
CA ASP A 465 -4.62 -9.33 49.52
C ASP A 465 -5.17 -9.50 50.94
N LEU A 466 -6.25 -8.79 51.29
CA LEU A 466 -7.00 -9.03 52.53
C LEU A 466 -7.62 -10.44 52.55
N GLN A 467 -8.26 -10.84 51.46
CA GLN A 467 -8.80 -12.21 51.32
C GLN A 467 -7.68 -13.26 51.38
N LEU A 468 -6.56 -13.01 50.72
CA LEU A 468 -5.41 -13.90 50.71
C LEU A 468 -4.79 -14.05 52.11
N SER A 469 -4.69 -12.95 52.85
CA SER A 469 -4.23 -12.96 54.25
C SER A 469 -5.13 -13.84 55.13
N SER A 470 -6.44 -13.75 54.95
CA SER A 470 -7.42 -14.62 55.65
C SER A 470 -7.27 -16.10 55.28
N ILE A 471 -6.99 -16.41 54.02
CA ILE A 471 -6.76 -17.79 53.56
C ILE A 471 -5.42 -18.32 54.11
N LYS A 472 -4.34 -17.53 54.05
CA LYS A 472 -3.02 -17.89 54.60
C LYS A 472 -3.06 -18.13 56.11
N ALA A 473 -3.86 -17.36 56.84
CA ALA A 473 -4.06 -17.58 58.27
C ALA A 473 -4.68 -18.95 58.59
N ARG A 474 -5.52 -19.48 57.68
CA ARG A 474 -6.14 -20.81 57.80
C ARG A 474 -5.26 -21.94 57.24
N TYR A 475 -4.38 -21.62 56.29
CA TYR A 475 -3.48 -22.56 55.63
C TYR A 475 -2.04 -22.04 55.59
N PRO A 476 -1.34 -21.97 56.74
CA PRO A 476 -0.01 -21.36 56.83
C PRO A 476 1.05 -22.10 56.00
N ASP A 477 0.86 -23.40 55.77
CA ASP A 477 1.80 -24.25 55.03
C ASP A 477 1.69 -24.12 53.49
N VAL A 478 0.71 -23.36 52.98
CA VAL A 478 0.49 -23.21 51.52
C VAL A 478 1.28 -22.03 50.97
N HIS A 479 2.42 -22.32 50.34
CA HIS A 479 3.21 -21.34 49.61
C HIS A 479 2.64 -21.09 48.20
N LEU A 480 2.15 -19.88 47.95
CA LEU A 480 1.57 -19.46 46.67
C LEU A 480 2.59 -18.85 45.68
N SER A 481 3.89 -18.92 45.99
CA SER A 481 4.93 -18.34 45.13
C SER A 481 5.16 -19.22 43.88
N PRO A 482 5.21 -18.64 42.67
CA PRO A 482 5.40 -19.40 41.41
C PRO A 482 6.76 -20.10 41.23
N SER A 483 7.76 -19.85 42.09
CA SER A 483 9.18 -20.06 41.76
C SER A 483 9.87 -21.27 42.41
N SER A 484 9.22 -22.02 43.31
CA SER A 484 9.88 -23.18 43.92
C SER A 484 9.47 -24.50 43.27
N LYS A 485 10.44 -25.20 42.67
CA LYS A 485 10.33 -26.60 42.22
C LYS A 485 10.07 -27.53 43.44
N GLN A 486 8.87 -27.51 44.00
CA GLN A 486 8.49 -28.36 45.13
C GLN A 486 7.89 -29.69 44.68
N LYS A 487 8.06 -30.71 45.54
CA LYS A 487 7.81 -32.12 45.29
C LYS A 487 6.33 -32.40 44.95
N LYS A 488 6.13 -33.25 43.94
CA LYS A 488 4.93 -33.44 43.10
C LYS A 488 3.62 -33.99 43.72
N HIS A 489 3.37 -33.99 45.03
CA HIS A 489 2.28 -34.83 45.58
C HIS A 489 1.14 -34.22 46.42
N GLN A 490 1.06 -32.92 46.65
CA GLN A 490 -0.13 -32.32 47.29
C GLN A 490 -0.78 -31.25 46.42
N LYS A 491 -2.06 -31.48 46.07
CA LYS A 491 -2.91 -30.44 45.48
C LYS A 491 -3.20 -29.40 46.57
N PRO A 492 -3.21 -28.09 46.24
CA PRO A 492 -3.61 -27.06 47.20
C PRO A 492 -5.03 -27.31 47.73
N PRO A 493 -5.37 -26.83 48.94
CA PRO A 493 -6.75 -26.85 49.44
C PRO A 493 -7.73 -26.24 48.43
N GLN A 494 -8.95 -26.78 48.36
CA GLN A 494 -9.97 -26.33 47.40
C GLN A 494 -10.26 -24.83 47.50
N GLU A 495 -10.30 -24.28 48.72
CA GLU A 495 -10.52 -22.85 48.96
C GLU A 495 -9.40 -21.97 48.35
N VAL A 496 -8.15 -22.42 48.39
CA VAL A 496 -7.02 -21.72 47.76
C VAL A 496 -7.16 -21.73 46.24
N MET A 497 -7.57 -22.86 45.66
CA MET A 497 -7.82 -22.98 44.23
C MET A 497 -8.98 -22.08 43.77
N ASP A 498 -10.07 -22.05 44.54
CA ASP A 498 -11.24 -21.23 44.26
C ASP A 498 -10.91 -19.73 44.36
N PHE A 499 -10.12 -19.33 45.36
CA PHE A 499 -9.60 -17.97 45.46
C PHE A 499 -8.73 -17.60 44.25
N MET A 500 -7.80 -18.46 43.83
CA MET A 500 -6.97 -18.19 42.66
C MET A 500 -7.81 -18.10 41.37
N ARG A 501 -8.88 -18.90 41.25
CA ARG A 501 -9.84 -18.82 40.15
C ARG A 501 -10.61 -17.50 40.18
N GLN A 502 -11.14 -17.12 41.34
CA GLN A 502 -11.87 -15.88 41.54
C GLN A 502 -10.98 -14.65 41.28
N ARG A 503 -9.73 -14.67 41.75
CA ARG A 503 -8.72 -13.66 41.46
C ARG A 503 -8.54 -13.47 39.95
N ARG A 504 -8.35 -14.56 39.20
CA ARG A 504 -8.23 -14.49 37.73
C ARG A 504 -9.48 -13.95 37.05
N ILE A 505 -10.67 -14.34 37.52
CA ILE A 505 -11.95 -13.85 36.99
C ILE A 505 -12.07 -12.34 37.24
N ARG A 506 -11.85 -11.88 38.46
CA ARG A 506 -11.93 -10.45 38.81
C ARG A 506 -10.93 -9.61 38.01
N PHE A 507 -9.66 -10.03 37.91
CA PHE A 507 -8.69 -9.31 37.08
C PHE A 507 -9.08 -9.30 35.60
N LYS A 508 -9.66 -10.39 35.07
CA LYS A 508 -10.18 -10.43 33.70
C LYS A 508 -11.34 -9.45 33.51
N GLU A 509 -12.26 -9.36 34.48
CA GLU A 509 -13.38 -8.41 34.46
C GLU A 509 -12.88 -6.97 34.48
N VAL A 510 -11.94 -6.63 35.38
CA VAL A 510 -11.34 -5.29 35.45
C VAL A 510 -10.64 -4.94 34.14
N ASN A 511 -9.80 -5.83 33.61
CA ASN A 511 -9.13 -5.59 32.34
C ASN A 511 -10.12 -5.38 31.19
N SER A 512 -11.25 -6.12 31.18
CA SER A 512 -12.31 -5.96 30.18
C SER A 512 -13.01 -4.60 30.29
N VAL A 513 -13.29 -4.13 31.52
CA VAL A 513 -13.89 -2.81 31.75
C VAL A 513 -12.92 -1.71 31.31
N GLN A 514 -11.66 -1.80 31.73
CA GLN A 514 -10.65 -0.81 31.38
C GLN A 514 -10.36 -0.78 29.87
N GLN A 515 -10.34 -1.94 29.21
CA GLN A 515 -10.23 -2.02 27.76
C GLN A 515 -11.41 -1.32 27.07
N LYS A 516 -12.64 -1.53 27.56
CA LYS A 516 -13.82 -0.85 27.04
C LYS A 516 -13.74 0.67 27.22
N GLU A 517 -13.35 1.15 28.39
CA GLU A 517 -13.18 2.60 28.63
C GLU A 517 -12.13 3.23 27.71
N ARG A 518 -11.02 2.53 27.47
CA ARG A 518 -10.00 2.98 26.51
C ARG A 518 -10.54 3.00 25.09
N GLN A 519 -11.31 1.99 24.69
CA GLN A 519 -11.96 1.95 23.38
C GLN A 519 -12.96 3.11 23.24
N ASP A 520 -13.82 3.32 24.23
CA ASP A 520 -14.81 4.40 24.28
C ASP A 520 -14.14 5.79 24.19
N LEU A 521 -12.92 5.95 24.74
CA LEU A 521 -12.12 7.16 24.54
C LEU A 521 -11.64 7.26 23.10
N VAL A 522 -10.94 6.24 22.58
CA VAL A 522 -10.36 6.23 21.22
C VAL A 522 -11.42 6.49 20.15
N ASP A 523 -12.62 5.92 20.29
CA ASP A 523 -13.73 6.11 19.35
C ASP A 523 -14.26 7.55 19.31
N ARG A 524 -14.02 8.34 20.35
CA ARG A 524 -14.40 9.77 20.41
C ARG A 524 -13.31 10.70 19.92
N LEU A 525 -12.06 10.22 19.83
CA LEU A 525 -10.94 11.04 19.39
C LEU A 525 -11.01 11.28 17.88
N SER A 526 -10.64 12.48 17.45
CA SER A 526 -10.33 12.76 16.05
C SER A 526 -9.05 12.03 15.61
N ASP A 527 -8.81 11.95 14.30
CA ASP A 527 -7.60 11.32 13.74
C ASP A 527 -6.31 11.96 14.26
N MET A 528 -6.31 13.28 14.44
CA MET A 528 -5.15 14.00 14.99
C MET A 528 -4.93 13.72 16.47
N GLU A 529 -5.99 13.61 17.26
CA GLU A 529 -5.90 13.22 18.67
C GLU A 529 -5.46 11.75 18.81
N ARG A 530 -5.97 10.84 17.98
CA ARG A 530 -5.50 9.45 17.93
C ARG A 530 -4.04 9.37 17.52
N LEU A 531 -3.60 10.16 16.54
CA LEU A 531 -2.19 10.20 16.19
C LEU A 531 -1.34 10.72 17.36
N ALA A 532 -1.75 11.81 18.01
CA ALA A 532 -1.04 12.35 19.17
C ALA A 532 -0.91 11.31 20.29
N LEU A 533 -2.00 10.57 20.57
CA LEU A 533 -2.01 9.42 21.48
C LEU A 533 -0.97 8.36 21.08
N GLN A 534 -0.92 8.00 19.80
CA GLN A 534 0.00 6.98 19.29
C GLN A 534 1.46 7.42 19.35
N ASN A 535 1.74 8.69 19.10
CA ASN A 535 3.08 9.26 19.23
C ASN A 535 3.51 9.28 20.69
N TYR A 536 2.59 9.59 21.61
CA TYR A 536 2.86 9.60 23.05
C TYR A 536 3.19 8.19 23.61
N PHE A 537 2.50 7.13 23.15
CA PHE A 537 2.73 5.75 23.63
C PHE A 537 3.64 4.89 22.79
N GLU A 538 4.07 5.40 21.64
CA GLU A 538 4.87 4.65 20.69
C GLU A 538 4.21 3.35 20.16
N CYS A 539 2.87 3.24 20.24
CA CYS A 539 2.06 2.11 19.76
C CYS A 539 0.81 2.59 19.01
N THR A 540 0.07 1.69 18.34
CA THR A 540 -1.21 2.07 17.72
C THR A 540 -2.30 2.28 18.77
N ALA A 541 -3.36 3.02 18.43
CA ALA A 541 -4.48 3.25 19.36
C ALA A 541 -5.12 1.91 19.80
N ARG A 542 -5.24 0.96 18.88
CA ARG A 542 -5.70 -0.39 19.17
C ARG A 542 -4.77 -1.15 20.12
N GLU A 543 -3.46 -1.12 19.88
CA GLU A 543 -2.49 -1.75 20.78
C GLU A 543 -2.56 -1.14 22.19
N TRP A 544 -2.77 0.17 22.29
CA TRP A 544 -2.99 0.86 23.56
C TRP A 544 -4.30 0.43 24.24
N VAL A 545 -5.40 0.30 23.50
CA VAL A 545 -6.67 -0.23 24.03
C VAL A 545 -6.47 -1.63 24.60
N GLU A 546 -5.82 -2.52 23.85
CA GLU A 546 -5.61 -3.93 24.22
C GLU A 546 -4.65 -4.09 25.41
N ARG A 547 -3.52 -3.37 25.42
CA ARG A 547 -2.44 -3.58 26.39
C ARG A 547 -2.49 -2.62 27.58
N GLY A 548 -3.15 -1.47 27.45
CA GLY A 548 -2.96 -0.34 28.36
C GLY A 548 -1.55 0.24 28.26
N GLN A 549 -1.11 0.95 29.29
CA GLN A 549 0.28 1.41 29.39
C GLN A 549 1.17 0.19 29.68
N LYS A 550 2.29 0.04 28.95
CA LYS A 550 3.37 -0.85 29.41
C LYS A 550 3.87 -0.29 30.75
N GLN A 551 3.61 -1.01 31.82
CA GLN A 551 4.22 -0.76 33.13
C GLN A 551 5.72 -1.02 33.08
#